data_AF-Q7WX16-F1
#
_entry.id   AF-Q7WX16-F1
#
_cell.length_a   1.000
_cell.length_b   1.000
_cell.length_c   1.000
_cell.angle_alpha   90.00
_cell.angle_beta   90.00
_cell.angle_gamma   90.00
#
_symmetry.space_group_name_H-M   'P 1'
#
loop_
_entity.id
_entity.type
_entity.pdbx_description
1 polymer ?
#
loop_
_entity_poly.entity_id
_entity_poly.type
_entity_poly.pdbx_seq_one_letter_code
_entity_poly.pdbx_strand_id
1 'polypeptide(L)'
;MPSGLFQCAHCGGAPTYVAGRLQAVIACDECGMSTPPVENDPRNRDAAFPRLSAIWNSRVDLRPADKEAISMIARRALTSSDIPYFLNLLASTTSDWEANGPMFATMAAALTQPGYEFKHVGPPETVLSQAARYQKLLQRAKVIHIDGAPMVRFEHVPALAAEVAEEGLADQDWPLLDMEEFVGKAIDSLPDHWQP
;
A
#
# COMPACT_ATOMS: atom_id res chain seq x y z
N MET A 1 23.65 21.47 -6.89
CA MET A 1 24.35 21.26 -5.61
C MET A 1 23.90 19.90 -5.09
N PRO A 2 24.78 19.07 -4.49
CA PRO A 2 24.31 17.86 -3.83
C PRO A 2 23.29 18.28 -2.77
N SER A 3 22.12 17.67 -2.75
CA SER A 3 20.97 18.06 -1.91
C SER A 3 21.29 18.01 -0.41
N GLY A 4 22.41 17.41 0.00
CA GLY A 4 22.75 17.21 1.41
C GLY A 4 21.83 16.19 2.10
N LEU A 5 21.01 15.47 1.33
CA LEU A 5 20.11 14.44 1.80
C LEU A 5 20.77 13.06 1.67
N PHE A 6 20.69 12.27 2.73
CA PHE A 6 21.13 10.87 2.68
C PHE A 6 20.13 9.98 1.93
N GLN A 7 20.60 8.87 1.38
CA GLN A 7 19.73 7.86 0.73
C GLN A 7 18.68 7.32 1.71
N CYS A 8 17.55 6.87 1.18
CA CYS A 8 16.47 6.34 2.00
C CYS A 8 16.93 5.13 2.82
N ALA A 9 16.81 5.19 4.15
CA ALA A 9 17.18 4.08 5.03
C ALA A 9 16.36 2.79 4.80
N HIS A 10 15.17 2.91 4.18
CA HIS A 10 14.28 1.78 3.96
C HIS A 10 14.62 0.97 2.70
N CYS A 11 15.01 1.63 1.60
CA CYS A 11 15.22 0.97 0.30
C CYS A 11 16.49 1.39 -0.44
N GLY A 12 17.25 2.37 0.08
CA GLY A 12 18.40 2.96 -0.61
C GLY A 12 18.05 3.98 -1.70
N GLY A 13 16.76 4.14 -2.02
CA GLY A 13 16.28 5.05 -3.06
C GLY A 13 16.58 6.52 -2.81
N ALA A 14 16.55 7.29 -3.89
CA ALA A 14 16.84 8.72 -3.87
C ALA A 14 15.74 9.50 -3.11
N PRO A 15 16.12 10.47 -2.26
CA PRO A 15 15.18 11.39 -1.65
C PRO A 15 14.90 12.59 -2.56
N THR A 16 13.63 12.99 -2.62
CA THR A 16 13.19 14.17 -3.35
C THR A 16 12.44 15.11 -2.41
N TYR A 17 12.79 16.40 -2.48
CA TYR A 17 12.06 17.46 -1.80
C TYR A 17 10.86 17.89 -2.64
N VAL A 18 9.67 17.79 -2.05
CA VAL A 18 8.40 18.15 -2.68
C VAL A 18 7.77 19.30 -1.90
N ALA A 19 7.67 20.47 -2.53
CA ALA A 19 7.06 21.66 -1.94
C ALA A 19 5.75 22.02 -2.65
N GLY A 20 4.66 22.06 -1.88
CA GLY A 20 3.38 22.60 -2.30
C GLY A 20 3.18 24.05 -1.87
N ARG A 21 1.96 24.59 -2.06
CA ARG A 21 1.63 25.97 -1.69
C ARG A 21 1.65 26.23 -0.18
N LEU A 22 1.18 25.26 0.61
CA LEU A 22 1.01 25.40 2.07
C LEU A 22 2.00 24.57 2.87
N GLN A 23 2.54 23.49 2.31
CA GLN A 23 3.38 22.54 3.03
C GLN A 23 4.43 21.92 2.11
N ALA A 24 5.50 21.42 2.71
CA ALA A 24 6.54 20.66 2.02
C ALA A 24 6.86 19.36 2.77
N VAL A 25 7.39 18.39 2.02
CA VAL A 25 7.86 17.09 2.51
C VAL A 25 9.15 16.70 1.79
N ILE A 26 9.88 15.74 2.35
CA ILE A 26 10.89 14.97 1.62
C ILE A 26 10.37 13.53 1.56
N ALA A 27 10.34 12.95 0.36
CA ALA A 27 9.87 11.61 0.11
C ALA A 27 10.91 10.78 -0.64
N CYS A 28 10.90 9.47 -0.45
CA CYS A 28 11.66 8.55 -1.30
C CYS A 28 10.91 8.31 -2.61
N ASP A 29 11.62 8.43 -3.73
CA ASP A 29 11.03 8.21 -5.06
C ASP A 29 10.64 6.75 -5.33
N GLU A 30 11.21 5.81 -4.57
CA GLU A 30 11.00 4.37 -4.77
C GLU A 30 9.93 3.79 -3.84
N CYS A 31 10.08 3.97 -2.53
CA CYS A 31 9.18 3.35 -1.54
C CYS A 31 8.12 4.29 -0.96
N GLY A 32 8.13 5.58 -1.32
CA GLY A 32 7.14 6.56 -0.87
C GLY A 32 7.26 6.99 0.61
N MET A 33 8.25 6.48 1.35
CA MET A 33 8.52 6.93 2.73
C MET A 33 8.79 8.43 2.76
N SER A 34 8.12 9.15 3.66
CA SER A 34 8.20 10.61 3.72
C SER A 34 8.44 11.13 5.13
N THR A 35 8.94 12.36 5.21
CA THR A 35 8.90 13.16 6.45
C THR A 35 7.47 13.63 6.73
N PRO A 36 7.13 13.91 8.00
CA PRO A 36 5.90 14.64 8.32
C PRO A 36 5.87 15.98 7.57
N PRO A 37 4.72 16.38 7.00
CA PRO A 37 4.59 17.68 6.34
C PRO A 37 4.94 18.83 7.27
N VAL A 38 5.69 19.80 6.75
CA VAL A 38 6.00 21.05 7.45
C VAL A 38 5.35 22.20 6.68
N GLU A 39 4.70 23.11 7.40
CA GLU A 39 4.10 24.30 6.82
C GLU A 39 5.15 25.22 6.19
N ASN A 40 4.85 25.72 5.00
CA ASN A 40 5.69 26.69 4.31
C ASN A 40 5.39 28.09 4.84
N ASP A 41 6.43 28.76 5.35
CA ASP A 41 6.30 30.18 5.70
C ASP A 41 6.18 31.00 4.39
N PRO A 42 5.07 31.71 4.16
CA PRO A 42 4.90 32.54 2.97
C PRO A 42 5.94 33.67 2.87
N ARG A 43 6.60 34.04 3.97
CA ARG A 43 7.68 35.04 4.02
C ARG A 43 9.07 34.43 3.83
N ASN A 44 9.23 33.11 4.01
CA ASN A 44 10.51 32.43 3.86
C ASN A 44 10.32 31.00 3.33
N ARG A 45 10.25 30.89 1.99
CA ARG A 45 10.01 29.62 1.28
C ARG A 45 11.15 28.61 1.42
N ASP A 46 12.34 29.07 1.79
CA ASP A 46 13.54 28.23 1.90
C ASP A 46 13.74 27.67 3.32
N ALA A 47 12.94 28.09 4.30
CA ALA A 47 13.04 27.63 5.68
C ALA A 47 12.59 26.17 5.88
N ALA A 48 11.73 25.65 4.99
CA ALA A 48 11.19 24.30 5.11
C ALA A 48 12.24 23.22 4.82
N PHE A 49 13.10 23.45 3.82
CA PHE A 49 14.10 22.47 3.40
C PHE A 49 15.08 22.09 4.52
N PRO A 50 15.76 23.01 5.23
CA PRO A 50 16.66 22.63 6.32
C PRO A 50 15.99 21.83 7.45
N ARG A 51 14.74 22.17 7.80
CA ARG A 51 13.98 21.45 8.85
C ARG A 51 13.67 20.02 8.40
N LEU A 52 13.19 19.87 7.18
CA LEU A 52 12.87 18.57 6.62
C LEU A 52 14.13 17.73 6.37
N SER A 53 15.23 18.35 5.94
CA SER A 53 16.53 17.69 5.78
C SER A 53 17.07 17.19 7.11
N ALA A 54 16.92 17.95 8.20
CA ALA A 54 17.30 17.47 9.53
C ALA A 54 16.46 16.27 9.97
N ILE A 55 15.14 16.30 9.74
CA ILE A 55 14.25 15.16 10.05
C ILE A 55 14.59 13.95 9.18
N TRP A 56 14.82 14.14 7.89
CA TRP A 56 15.19 13.07 6.97
C TRP A 56 16.54 12.45 7.34
N ASN A 57 17.56 13.29 7.51
CA ASN A 57 18.92 12.83 7.80
C ASN A 57 19.05 12.24 9.20
N SER A 58 18.28 12.70 10.19
CA SER A 58 18.26 12.06 11.53
C SER A 58 17.65 10.66 11.55
N ARG A 59 16.93 10.26 10.49
CA ARG A 59 16.53 8.85 10.30
C ARG A 59 17.69 7.98 9.81
N VAL A 60 18.75 8.60 9.27
CA VAL A 60 19.95 7.94 8.74
C VAL A 60 21.15 8.09 9.69
N ASP A 61 21.20 9.19 10.45
CA ASP A 61 22.21 9.44 11.48
C ASP A 61 21.91 8.55 12.70
N LEU A 62 22.47 7.35 12.65
CA LEU A 62 22.33 6.34 13.69
C LEU A 62 22.86 6.90 15.01
N ARG A 63 21.98 7.00 16.02
CA ARG A 63 22.46 7.05 17.41
C ARG A 63 23.30 5.79 17.65
N PRO A 64 24.43 5.88 18.35
CA PRO A 64 25.20 4.70 18.72
C PRO A 64 24.27 3.71 19.44
N ALA A 65 24.32 2.46 19.00
CA ALA A 65 23.39 1.46 19.47
C ALA A 65 23.61 1.16 20.95
N ASP A 66 22.59 1.46 21.75
CA ASP A 66 22.53 1.03 23.15
C ASP A 66 22.21 -0.49 23.20
N LYS A 67 22.67 -1.17 24.25
CA LYS A 67 22.43 -2.60 24.51
C LYS A 67 20.96 -2.98 24.40
N GLU A 68 20.07 -2.07 24.80
CA GLU A 68 18.62 -2.25 24.74
C GLU A 68 18.10 -2.26 23.30
N ALA A 69 18.64 -1.40 22.42
CA ALA A 69 18.28 -1.36 21.01
C ALA A 69 18.71 -2.64 20.27
N ILE A 70 19.93 -3.11 20.55
CA ILE A 70 20.44 -4.39 19.99
C ILE A 70 19.54 -5.56 20.44
N SER A 71 19.19 -5.61 21.73
CA SER A 71 18.32 -6.64 22.31
C SER A 71 16.90 -6.64 21.70
N MET A 72 16.32 -5.46 21.45
CA MET A 72 14.98 -5.35 20.86
C MET A 72 14.96 -5.84 19.40
N ILE A 73 15.98 -5.49 18.61
CA ILE A 73 16.04 -5.86 17.19
C ILE A 73 16.38 -7.35 17.04
N ALA A 74 17.23 -7.91 17.91
CA ALA A 74 17.51 -9.35 17.93
C ALA A 74 16.27 -10.24 18.18
N ARG A 75 15.21 -9.69 18.78
CA ARG A 75 13.95 -10.41 19.05
C ARG A 75 12.92 -10.32 17.92
N ARG A 76 13.14 -9.47 16.91
CA ARG A 76 12.21 -9.26 15.79
C ARG A 76 12.53 -10.22 14.64
N ALA A 77 11.50 -10.62 13.88
CA ALA A 77 11.70 -11.28 12.58
C ALA A 77 12.33 -10.28 11.59
N LEU A 78 13.57 -10.54 11.20
CA LEU A 78 14.35 -9.68 10.30
C LEU A 78 14.09 -10.05 8.83
N THR A 79 13.97 -9.03 7.98
CA THR A 79 13.80 -9.17 6.53
C THR A 79 15.10 -8.85 5.78
N SER A 80 15.15 -9.12 4.48
CA SER A 80 16.33 -8.83 3.63
C SER A 80 16.71 -7.34 3.62
N SER A 81 15.75 -6.44 3.80
CA SER A 81 15.97 -5.00 3.99
C SER A 81 16.71 -4.64 5.29
N ASP A 82 16.71 -5.52 6.28
CA ASP A 82 17.35 -5.30 7.58
C ASP A 82 18.86 -5.65 7.54
N ILE A 83 19.35 -6.29 6.46
CA ILE A 83 20.75 -6.72 6.31
C ILE A 83 21.73 -5.54 6.34
N PRO A 84 21.55 -4.45 5.56
CA PRO A 84 22.47 -3.32 5.61
C PRO A 84 22.50 -2.64 6.98
N TYR A 85 21.34 -2.56 7.65
CA TYR A 85 21.22 -2.01 8.99
C TYR A 85 21.99 -2.87 10.01
N PHE A 86 21.85 -4.19 9.95
CA PHE A 86 22.59 -5.13 10.79
C PHE A 86 24.11 -5.03 10.59
N LEU A 87 24.59 -4.97 9.35
CA LEU A 87 26.02 -4.83 9.06
C LEU A 87 26.58 -3.49 9.58
N ASN A 88 25.80 -2.41 9.47
CA ASN A 88 26.18 -1.11 10.03
C ASN A 88 26.16 -1.11 11.57
N LEU A 89 25.23 -1.85 12.19
CA LEU A 89 25.17 -2.03 13.64
C LEU A 89 26.44 -2.72 14.17
N LEU A 90 26.87 -3.79 13.49
CA LEU A 90 28.13 -4.47 13.76
C LEU A 90 29.35 -3.55 13.59
N ALA A 91 29.37 -2.76 12.52
CA ALA A 91 30.48 -1.87 12.23
C ALA A 91 30.61 -0.70 13.24
N SER A 92 29.51 -0.31 13.89
CA SER A 92 29.45 0.82 14.82
C SER A 92 29.58 0.41 16.30
N THR A 93 29.65 -0.89 16.62
CA THR A 93 29.87 -1.31 18.01
C THR A 93 31.28 -0.99 18.50
N THR A 94 31.35 -0.20 19.56
CA THR A 94 32.58 0.15 20.30
C THR A 94 32.72 -0.62 21.62
N SER A 95 31.75 -1.48 21.94
CA SER A 95 31.66 -2.24 23.20
C SER A 95 32.21 -3.67 23.05
N ASP A 96 32.45 -4.30 24.20
CA ASP A 96 33.11 -5.60 24.29
C ASP A 96 32.36 -6.70 23.52
N TRP A 97 33.09 -7.37 22.61
CA TRP A 97 32.50 -8.34 21.69
C TRP A 97 31.95 -9.57 22.42
N GLU A 98 32.55 -9.94 23.54
CA GLU A 98 32.09 -11.04 24.40
C GLU A 98 30.68 -10.76 24.98
N ALA A 99 30.34 -9.48 25.21
CA ALA A 99 29.05 -9.09 25.76
C ALA A 99 27.93 -9.01 24.69
N ASN A 100 28.26 -8.61 23.46
CA ASN A 100 27.27 -8.37 22.39
C ASN A 100 27.19 -9.51 21.36
N GLY A 101 28.23 -10.35 21.28
CA GLY A 101 28.33 -11.49 20.35
C GLY A 101 27.09 -12.40 20.34
N PRO A 102 26.51 -12.78 21.50
CA PRO A 102 25.29 -13.59 21.54
C PRO A 102 24.08 -12.92 20.87
N MET A 103 23.94 -11.60 20.96
CA MET A 103 22.84 -10.87 20.31
C MET A 103 23.02 -10.84 18.79
N PHE A 104 24.25 -10.63 18.32
CA PHE A 104 24.56 -10.67 16.89
C PHE A 104 24.40 -12.07 16.27
N ALA A 105 24.78 -13.11 17.01
CA ALA A 105 24.52 -14.49 16.59
C ALA A 105 23.02 -14.76 16.42
N THR A 106 22.19 -14.22 17.32
CA THR A 106 20.73 -14.35 17.25
C THR A 106 20.15 -13.62 16.03
N MET A 107 20.62 -12.41 15.74
CA MET A 107 20.22 -11.64 14.55
C MET A 107 20.64 -12.33 13.25
N ALA A 108 21.87 -12.85 13.18
CA ALA A 108 22.35 -13.61 12.02
C ALA A 108 21.55 -14.90 11.81
N ALA A 109 21.17 -15.59 12.89
CA ALA A 109 20.30 -16.76 12.82
C ALA A 109 18.90 -16.39 12.30
N ALA A 110 18.34 -15.23 12.68
CA ALA A 110 17.07 -14.75 12.14
C ALA A 110 17.16 -14.41 10.64
N LEU A 111 18.26 -13.80 10.19
CA LEU A 111 18.49 -13.46 8.78
C LEU A 111 18.73 -14.68 7.87
N THR A 112 19.23 -15.79 8.43
CA THR A 112 19.47 -17.03 7.69
C THR A 112 18.24 -17.93 7.59
N GLN A 113 17.14 -17.58 8.27
CA GLN A 113 15.88 -18.27 8.08
C GLN A 113 15.40 -18.05 6.63
N PRO A 114 14.92 -19.10 5.95
CA PRO A 114 14.40 -18.96 4.60
C PRO A 114 13.28 -17.92 4.61
N GLY A 115 13.49 -16.82 3.87
CA GLY A 115 12.49 -15.78 3.71
C GLY A 115 11.19 -16.39 3.22
N TYR A 116 10.09 -16.07 3.87
CA TYR A 116 8.77 -16.47 3.38
C TYR A 116 8.49 -15.65 2.12
N GLU A 117 8.64 -16.26 0.95
CA GLU A 117 8.14 -15.66 -0.28
C GLU A 117 6.63 -15.60 -0.18
N PHE A 118 6.09 -14.39 0.00
CA PHE A 118 4.71 -14.13 -0.36
C PHE A 118 4.60 -14.44 -1.85
N LYS A 119 4.08 -15.62 -2.19
CA LYS A 119 3.58 -15.86 -3.54
C LYS A 119 2.59 -14.75 -3.80
N HIS A 120 2.91 -13.88 -4.75
CA HIS A 120 1.96 -12.89 -5.20
C HIS A 120 0.89 -13.64 -5.99
N VAL A 121 -0.08 -14.19 -5.27
CA VAL A 121 -1.26 -14.78 -5.86
C VAL A 121 -2.12 -13.60 -6.26
N GLY A 122 -2.39 -13.46 -7.56
CA GLY A 122 -3.37 -12.50 -8.05
C GLY A 122 -4.72 -12.72 -7.35
N PRO A 123 -5.59 -11.70 -7.32
CA PRO A 123 -6.94 -11.89 -6.80
C PRO A 123 -7.61 -13.07 -7.52
N PRO A 124 -8.40 -13.89 -6.81
CA PRO A 124 -9.15 -14.98 -7.43
C PRO A 124 -10.00 -14.47 -8.60
N GLU A 125 -10.18 -15.29 -9.63
CA GLU A 125 -10.96 -14.94 -10.83
C GLU A 125 -12.39 -14.50 -10.48
N THR A 126 -12.98 -15.07 -9.43
CA THR A 126 -14.28 -14.68 -8.89
C THR A 126 -14.31 -13.21 -8.44
N VAL A 127 -13.23 -12.73 -7.81
CA VAL A 127 -13.12 -11.33 -7.37
C VAL A 127 -13.02 -10.41 -8.58
N LEU A 128 -12.27 -10.80 -9.61
CA LEU A 128 -12.14 -10.04 -10.85
C LEU A 128 -13.47 -9.94 -11.60
N SER A 129 -14.20 -11.05 -11.70
CA SER A 129 -15.53 -11.09 -12.32
C SER A 129 -16.54 -10.19 -11.60
N GLN A 130 -16.59 -10.26 -10.27
CA GLN A 130 -17.48 -9.41 -9.48
C GLN A 130 -17.10 -7.93 -9.55
N ALA A 131 -15.81 -7.61 -9.59
CA ALA A 131 -15.34 -6.23 -9.79
C ALA A 131 -15.75 -5.67 -11.16
N ALA A 132 -15.65 -6.48 -12.22
CA ALA A 132 -16.09 -6.09 -13.56
C ALA A 132 -17.61 -5.82 -13.62
N ARG A 133 -18.42 -6.69 -12.99
CA ARG A 133 -19.87 -6.50 -12.86
C ARG A 133 -20.22 -5.20 -12.12
N TYR A 134 -19.55 -4.94 -11.00
CA TYR A 134 -19.74 -3.70 -10.25
C TYR A 134 -19.41 -2.47 -11.09
N GLN A 135 -18.33 -2.51 -11.88
CA GLN A 135 -17.96 -1.41 -12.77
C GLN A 135 -19.05 -1.12 -13.83
N LYS A 136 -19.67 -2.16 -14.42
CA LYS A 136 -20.80 -2.01 -15.35
C LYS A 136 -22.01 -1.35 -14.70
N LEU A 137 -22.31 -1.65 -13.44
CA LEU A 137 -23.37 -0.99 -12.69
C LEU A 137 -23.03 0.47 -12.36
N LEU A 138 -21.80 0.73 -11.91
CA LEU A 138 -21.36 2.08 -11.55
C LEU A 138 -21.45 3.06 -12.73
N GLN A 139 -21.13 2.61 -13.94
CA GLN A 139 -21.29 3.41 -15.17
C GLN A 139 -22.75 3.84 -15.43
N ARG A 140 -23.72 3.11 -14.89
CA ARG A 140 -25.17 3.34 -15.02
C ARG A 140 -25.76 4.05 -13.80
N ALA A 141 -24.92 4.46 -12.84
CA ALA A 141 -25.35 5.20 -11.68
C ALA A 141 -25.63 6.66 -12.05
N LYS A 142 -26.84 7.14 -11.76
CA LYS A 142 -27.24 8.54 -11.92
C LYS A 142 -27.59 9.12 -10.55
N VAL A 143 -27.10 10.33 -10.26
CA VAL A 143 -27.53 11.07 -9.08
C VAL A 143 -28.90 11.69 -9.39
N ILE A 144 -29.89 11.34 -8.58
CA ILE A 144 -31.24 11.89 -8.62
C ILE A 144 -31.52 12.65 -7.32
N HIS A 145 -32.50 13.54 -7.33
CA HIS A 145 -32.95 14.23 -6.12
C HIS A 145 -34.35 13.78 -5.77
N ILE A 146 -34.55 13.25 -4.57
CA ILE A 146 -35.86 12.89 -4.02
C ILE A 146 -36.07 13.78 -2.80
N ASP A 147 -37.12 14.61 -2.82
CA ASP A 147 -37.44 15.59 -1.77
C ASP A 147 -36.27 16.51 -1.37
N GLY A 148 -35.42 16.87 -2.35
CA GLY A 148 -34.25 17.72 -2.15
C GLY A 148 -33.00 17.01 -1.63
N ALA A 149 -33.07 15.71 -1.29
CA ALA A 149 -31.92 14.91 -0.92
C ALA A 149 -31.28 14.22 -2.14
N PRO A 150 -29.94 14.27 -2.31
CA PRO A 150 -29.26 13.57 -3.39
C PRO A 150 -29.21 12.06 -3.11
N MET A 151 -29.72 11.28 -4.06
CA MET A 151 -29.76 9.82 -4.01
C MET A 151 -29.08 9.24 -5.26
N VAL A 152 -28.47 8.06 -5.15
CA VAL A 152 -27.89 7.35 -6.29
C VAL A 152 -28.89 6.32 -6.79
N ARG A 153 -29.25 6.39 -8.07
CA ARG A 153 -30.09 5.41 -8.75
C ARG A 153 -29.29 4.72 -9.84
N PHE A 154 -29.28 3.40 -9.81
CA PHE A 154 -28.81 2.58 -10.93
C PHE A 154 -29.93 2.46 -11.97
N GLU A 155 -29.61 2.65 -13.24
CA GLU A 155 -30.58 2.35 -14.30
C GLU A 155 -30.94 0.87 -14.34
N HIS A 156 -32.14 0.58 -14.84
CA HIS A 156 -32.64 -0.79 -14.92
C HIS A 156 -31.74 -1.65 -15.81
N VAL A 157 -31.38 -2.83 -15.30
CA VAL A 157 -30.68 -3.85 -16.06
C VAL A 157 -31.73 -4.78 -16.68
N PRO A 158 -31.77 -4.94 -18.02
CA PRO A 158 -32.71 -5.85 -18.65
C PRO A 158 -32.36 -7.30 -18.28
N ALA A 159 -33.24 -7.94 -17.52
CA ALA A 159 -33.06 -9.32 -17.07
C ALA A 159 -33.22 -10.35 -18.21
N LEU A 160 -33.88 -9.98 -19.31
CA LEU A 160 -34.13 -10.85 -20.47
C LEU A 160 -32.86 -11.21 -21.26
N ALA A 161 -31.80 -10.41 -21.11
CA ALA A 161 -30.51 -10.66 -21.76
C ALA A 161 -29.61 -11.59 -20.93
N ALA A 162 -29.98 -11.86 -19.67
CA ALA A 162 -29.47 -13.04 -18.99
C ALA A 162 -30.11 -14.24 -19.69
N GLU A 163 -29.45 -14.77 -20.72
CA GLU A 163 -29.64 -16.16 -21.13
C GLU A 163 -29.17 -17.03 -19.96
N VAL A 164 -29.97 -17.06 -18.90
CA VAL A 164 -29.98 -18.20 -18.02
C VAL A 164 -30.56 -19.27 -18.92
N ALA A 165 -29.75 -20.27 -19.25
CA ALA A 165 -30.20 -21.41 -20.04
C ALA A 165 -31.50 -21.93 -19.43
N GLU A 166 -32.65 -21.51 -19.96
CA GLU A 166 -33.96 -21.97 -19.53
C GLU A 166 -34.01 -23.50 -19.71
N GLU A 167 -33.25 -24.01 -20.69
CA GLU A 167 -32.99 -25.43 -20.93
C GLU A 167 -32.31 -26.15 -19.75
N GLY A 168 -31.47 -25.47 -18.97
CA GLY A 168 -30.78 -26.05 -17.79
C GLY A 168 -31.58 -25.95 -16.48
N LEU A 169 -32.66 -25.17 -16.48
CA LEU A 169 -33.53 -24.91 -15.33
C LEU A 169 -34.97 -25.41 -15.54
N ALA A 170 -35.26 -26.02 -16.69
CA ALA A 170 -36.58 -26.52 -17.06
C ALA A 170 -37.18 -27.53 -16.05
N ASP A 171 -36.31 -28.24 -15.32
CA ASP A 171 -36.70 -29.23 -14.30
C ASP A 171 -36.73 -28.68 -12.87
N GLN A 172 -36.50 -27.38 -12.65
CA GLN A 172 -36.50 -26.76 -11.31
C GLN A 172 -37.79 -25.97 -11.07
N ASP A 173 -38.48 -26.24 -9.95
CA ASP A 173 -39.75 -25.59 -9.56
C ASP A 173 -39.65 -24.06 -9.44
N TRP A 174 -38.45 -23.48 -9.41
CA TRP A 174 -38.23 -22.05 -9.52
C TRP A 174 -36.84 -21.71 -10.12
N PRO A 175 -36.75 -21.17 -11.35
CA PRO A 175 -35.47 -20.92 -12.04
C PRO A 175 -34.62 -19.78 -11.45
N LEU A 176 -35.05 -19.16 -10.35
CA LEU A 176 -34.36 -18.05 -9.67
C LEU A 176 -33.72 -18.47 -8.33
N LEU A 177 -33.42 -19.75 -8.13
CA LEU A 177 -32.87 -20.28 -6.87
C LEU A 177 -31.53 -19.64 -6.46
N ASP A 178 -30.75 -19.13 -7.41
CA ASP A 178 -29.58 -18.29 -7.15
C ASP A 178 -29.76 -16.89 -7.78
N MET A 179 -30.32 -15.99 -6.98
CA MET A 179 -30.57 -14.60 -7.37
C MET A 179 -29.26 -13.85 -7.70
N GLU A 180 -28.15 -14.21 -7.04
CA GLU A 180 -26.86 -13.57 -7.27
C GLU A 180 -26.27 -13.98 -8.61
N GLU A 181 -26.35 -15.26 -8.97
CA GLU A 181 -25.92 -15.77 -10.27
C GLU A 181 -26.79 -15.19 -11.40
N PHE A 182 -28.12 -15.14 -11.20
CA PHE A 182 -29.06 -14.55 -12.15
C PHE A 182 -28.73 -13.08 -12.44
N VAL A 183 -28.58 -12.27 -11.38
CA VAL A 183 -28.23 -10.85 -11.49
C VAL A 183 -26.85 -10.69 -12.11
N GLY A 184 -25.89 -11.54 -11.75
CA GLY A 184 -24.55 -11.55 -12.34
C GLY A 184 -24.59 -11.73 -13.86
N LYS A 185 -25.33 -12.72 -14.36
CA LYS A 185 -25.49 -12.98 -15.80
C LYS A 185 -26.20 -11.82 -16.51
N ALA A 186 -27.21 -11.23 -15.87
CA ALA A 186 -27.89 -10.05 -16.43
C ALA A 186 -26.91 -8.88 -16.61
N ILE A 187 -26.03 -8.65 -15.62
CA ILE A 187 -25.00 -7.60 -15.70
C ILE A 187 -23.93 -7.96 -16.74
N ASP A 188 -23.53 -9.23 -16.84
CA ASP A 188 -22.53 -9.67 -17.81
C ASP A 188 -22.99 -9.43 -19.25
N SER A 189 -24.29 -9.60 -19.53
CA SER A 189 -24.91 -9.35 -20.84
C SER A 189 -24.89 -7.88 -21.29
N LEU A 190 -24.64 -6.94 -20.36
CA LEU A 190 -24.55 -5.53 -20.69
C LEU A 190 -23.28 -5.22 -21.50
N PRO A 191 -23.33 -4.29 -22.47
CA PRO A 191 -22.14 -3.86 -23.20
C PRO A 191 -21.12 -3.21 -22.26
N ASP A 192 -19.84 -3.47 -22.52
CA ASP A 192 -18.71 -2.94 -21.73
C ASP A 192 -18.55 -1.41 -21.84
N HIS A 193 -19.12 -0.83 -22.90
CA HIS A 193 -19.21 0.61 -23.10
C HIS A 193 -20.67 1.04 -22.96
N TRP A 194 -20.97 1.80 -21.91
CA TRP A 194 -22.28 2.42 -21.74
C TRP A 194 -22.29 3.83 -22.36
N GLN A 195 -23.27 4.11 -23.22
CA GLN A 195 -23.54 5.44 -23.76
C GLN A 195 -24.84 5.97 -23.13
N PRO A 196 -24.86 7.21 -22.60
CA PRO A 196 -25.96 7.78 -21.81
C PRO A 196 -27.22 8.14 -22.60
#